data_AF-A0A3N6AZ39-F1
#
_entry.id   AF-A0A3N6AZ39-F1
#
_cell.length_a   1.000
_cell.length_b   1.000
_cell.length_c   1.000
_cell.angle_alpha   90.00
_cell.angle_beta   90.00
_cell.angle_gamma   90.00
#
_symmetry.space_group_name_H-M   'P 1'
#
loop_
_entity.id
_entity.type
_entity.pdbx_description
1 polymer ?
#
loop_
_entity_poly.entity_id
_entity_poly.type
_entity_poly.pdbx_seq_one_letter_code
_entity_poly.pdbx_strand_id
1 'polypeptide(L)'
;MEPALSLSIVRTRDWFGSRQHILQAVLAFVVVNALLLVVMRFNGTEVLDQLSYVRYDSGHYTGIATNGYDFFPCNPARYGPGRWCGNAAWFPGYPYLIRLLLPLTGGRPGVAGVLLSRLFLLGTLVVLAVVLKEHFGARRTLPILLAAALFP
;
A
#
# COMPACT_ATOMS: atom_id res chain seq x y z
N MET A 1 29.82 40.88 -25.28
CA MET A 1 30.26 39.63 -24.63
C MET A 1 29.17 39.25 -23.66
N GLU A 2 28.18 38.47 -24.11
CA GLU A 2 27.16 37.88 -23.25
C GLU A 2 27.64 36.51 -22.77
N PRO A 3 27.48 36.15 -21.48
CA PRO A 3 27.82 34.83 -21.02
C PRO A 3 26.74 33.84 -21.47
N ALA A 4 27.14 32.85 -22.25
CA ALA A 4 26.29 31.73 -22.62
C ALA A 4 25.82 30.98 -21.36
N LEU A 5 24.52 31.02 -21.09
CA LEU A 5 23.84 30.16 -20.13
C LEU A 5 23.99 28.71 -20.61
N SER A 6 24.98 28.02 -20.03
CA SER A 6 25.15 26.58 -20.14
C SER A 6 23.93 25.89 -19.52
N LEU A 7 22.91 25.61 -20.34
CA LEU A 7 21.85 24.66 -20.04
C LEU A 7 22.50 23.28 -19.85
N SER A 8 22.81 22.95 -18.60
CA SER A 8 23.22 21.61 -18.23
C SER A 8 22.07 20.67 -18.53
N ILE A 9 22.26 19.92 -19.62
CA ILE A 9 21.49 18.77 -20.05
C ILE A 9 21.03 18.00 -18.81
N VAL A 10 19.71 17.87 -18.64
CA VAL A 10 19.09 16.96 -17.68
C VAL A 10 19.70 15.59 -17.91
N ARG A 11 20.67 15.23 -17.08
CA ARG A 11 21.31 13.91 -17.11
C ARG A 11 20.17 12.91 -16.95
N THR A 12 19.88 12.16 -18.00
CA THR A 12 18.91 11.07 -17.97
C THR A 12 19.38 10.08 -16.91
N ARG A 13 18.83 10.26 -15.70
CA ARG A 13 19.21 9.49 -14.52
C ARG A 13 18.61 8.11 -14.73
N ASP A 14 19.45 7.09 -14.72
CA ASP A 14 18.98 5.72 -14.82
C ASP A 14 18.41 5.31 -13.45
N TRP A 15 17.16 5.71 -13.20
CA TRP A 15 16.42 5.50 -11.95
C TRP A 15 16.41 4.03 -11.53
N PHE A 16 16.50 3.11 -12.50
CA PHE A 16 16.42 1.66 -12.29
C PHE A 16 17.71 0.90 -12.62
N GLY A 17 18.77 1.57 -13.07
CA GLY A 17 20.00 0.93 -13.56
C GLY A 17 20.77 0.08 -12.54
N SER A 18 20.46 0.20 -11.26
CA SER A 18 21.12 -0.55 -10.19
C SER A 18 20.17 -1.49 -9.46
N ARG A 19 20.32 -2.79 -9.73
CA ARG A 19 19.56 -3.90 -9.11
C ARG A 19 19.65 -3.91 -7.57
N GLN A 20 20.70 -3.31 -7.00
CA GLN A 20 20.95 -3.33 -5.56
C GLN A 20 19.81 -2.70 -4.73
N HIS A 21 19.16 -1.63 -5.20
CA HIS A 21 18.12 -0.94 -4.42
C HIS A 21 16.79 -1.68 -4.44
N ILE A 22 16.48 -2.30 -5.58
CA ILE A 22 15.36 -3.22 -5.70
C ILE A 22 15.57 -4.40 -4.75
N LEU A 23 16.79 -4.96 -4.70
CA LEU A 23 17.12 -6.03 -3.75
C LEU A 23 16.97 -5.58 -2.29
N GLN A 24 17.34 -4.35 -1.95
CA GLN A 24 17.14 -3.80 -0.60
C GLN A 24 15.66 -3.65 -0.24
N ALA A 25 14.82 -3.19 -1.18
CA ALA A 25 13.37 -3.09 -0.99
C ALA A 25 12.73 -4.46 -0.82
N VAL A 26 13.07 -5.42 -1.67
CA VAL A 26 12.58 -6.80 -1.58
C VAL A 26 13.04 -7.46 -0.28
N LEU A 27 14.30 -7.26 0.12
CA LEU A 27 14.82 -7.78 1.38
C LEU A 27 14.05 -7.20 2.57
N ALA A 28 13.83 -5.89 2.61
CA ALA A 28 13.07 -5.24 3.68
C ALA A 28 11.64 -5.79 3.75
N PHE A 29 10.96 -5.91 2.61
CA PHE A 29 9.64 -6.50 2.50
C PHE A 29 9.59 -7.94 3.02
N VAL A 30 10.52 -8.79 2.60
CA VAL A 30 10.59 -10.21 3.01
C VAL A 30 10.86 -10.33 4.50
N VAL A 31 11.83 -9.58 5.03
CA VAL A 31 12.19 -9.63 6.45
C VAL A 31 11.02 -9.26 7.33
N VAL A 32 10.31 -8.17 7.02
CA VAL A 32 9.15 -7.75 7.83
C VAL A 32 7.97 -8.70 7.69
N ASN A 33 7.67 -9.20 6.48
CA ASN A 33 6.59 -10.18 6.31
C ASN A 33 6.92 -11.52 6.97
N ALA A 34 8.20 -11.93 7.00
CA ALA A 34 8.64 -13.11 7.74
C ALA A 34 8.49 -12.91 9.26
N LEU A 35 8.86 -11.73 9.78
CA LEU A 35 8.62 -11.39 11.19
C LEU A 35 7.13 -11.42 11.52
N LEU A 36 6.28 -10.82 10.68
CA LEU A 36 4.83 -10.84 10.86
C LEU A 36 4.28 -12.27 10.85
N LEU A 37 4.73 -13.11 9.91
CA LEU A 37 4.40 -14.54 9.85
C LEU A 37 4.76 -15.26 11.15
N VAL A 38 5.95 -15.00 11.70
CA VAL A 38 6.38 -15.58 12.98
C VAL A 38 5.46 -15.12 14.11
N VAL A 39 5.19 -13.81 14.23
CA VAL A 39 4.29 -13.27 15.26
C VAL A 39 2.89 -13.88 15.15
N MET A 40 2.32 -13.94 13.96
CA MET A 40 1.00 -14.53 13.74
C MET A 40 0.97 -16.02 14.10
N ARG A 41 2.03 -16.77 13.76
CA ARG A 41 2.14 -18.19 14.11
C ARG A 41 2.18 -18.41 15.62
N PHE A 42 2.91 -17.57 16.36
CA PHE A 42 2.96 -17.64 17.82
C PHE A 42 1.62 -17.27 18.49
N ASN A 43 0.81 -16.44 17.86
CA ASN A 43 -0.51 -16.06 18.35
C ASN A 43 -1.63 -16.99 17.88
N GLY A 44 -1.33 -18.04 17.11
CA GLY A 44 -2.33 -18.96 16.57
C GLY A 44 -3.22 -18.36 15.49
N THR A 45 -2.77 -17.28 14.83
CA THR A 45 -3.53 -16.57 13.80
C THR A 45 -3.02 -16.95 12.41
N GLU A 46 -3.94 -17.13 11.46
CA GLU A 46 -3.62 -17.37 10.05
C GLU A 46 -3.11 -16.09 9.36
N VAL A 47 -2.08 -16.19 8.52
CA VAL A 47 -1.41 -15.03 7.89
C VAL A 47 -2.31 -14.24 6.94
N LEU A 48 -3.32 -14.91 6.39
CA LEU A 48 -4.34 -14.34 5.51
C LEU A 48 -5.69 -14.26 6.22
N ASP A 49 -5.72 -14.35 7.55
CA ASP A 49 -6.92 -14.06 8.32
C ASP A 49 -7.34 -12.61 8.09
N GLN A 50 -8.38 -12.41 7.31
CA GLN A 50 -8.91 -11.10 6.99
C GLN A 50 -9.36 -10.32 8.23
N LEU A 51 -9.75 -10.99 9.32
CA LEU A 51 -10.18 -10.32 10.55
C LEU A 51 -9.03 -9.59 11.26
N SER A 52 -7.80 -10.03 11.00
CA SER A 52 -6.59 -9.37 11.50
C SER A 52 -6.29 -8.05 10.78
N TYR A 53 -6.76 -7.89 9.54
CA TYR A 53 -6.41 -6.74 8.68
C TYR A 53 -7.57 -5.80 8.39
N VAL A 54 -8.79 -6.31 8.25
CA VAL A 54 -9.97 -5.52 7.85
C VAL A 54 -10.42 -4.67 9.03
N ARG A 55 -10.07 -3.38 9.02
CA ARG A 55 -10.41 -2.40 10.06
C ARG A 55 -10.90 -1.09 9.43
N TYR A 56 -11.78 -0.39 10.14
CA TYR A 56 -12.27 0.96 9.78
C TYR A 56 -12.71 1.05 8.31
N ASP A 57 -12.07 1.91 7.54
CA ASP A 57 -12.34 2.21 6.13
C ASP A 57 -12.27 1.00 5.20
N SER A 58 -11.63 -0.09 5.63
CA SER A 58 -11.61 -1.34 4.87
C SER A 58 -13.02 -1.80 4.48
N GLY A 59 -14.01 -1.58 5.36
CA GLY A 59 -15.41 -1.93 5.08
C GLY A 59 -16.01 -1.17 3.90
N HIS A 60 -15.64 0.09 3.70
CA HIS A 60 -16.09 0.88 2.55
C HIS A 60 -15.49 0.35 1.26
N TYR A 61 -14.18 0.08 1.24
CA TYR A 61 -13.51 -0.45 0.05
C TYR A 61 -13.98 -1.84 -0.35
N THR A 62 -14.13 -2.75 0.62
CA THR A 62 -14.66 -4.10 0.36
C THR A 62 -16.13 -4.06 -0.04
N GLY A 63 -16.94 -3.19 0.59
CA GLY A 63 -18.34 -2.97 0.22
C GLY A 63 -18.50 -2.45 -1.21
N ILE A 64 -17.69 -1.47 -1.65
CA ILE A 64 -17.70 -1.01 -3.04
C ILE A 64 -17.31 -2.14 -3.99
N ALA A 65 -16.30 -2.95 -3.62
CA ALA A 65 -15.85 -4.05 -4.47
C ALA A 65 -16.92 -5.13 -4.66
N THR A 66 -17.72 -5.43 -3.64
CA THR A 66 -18.76 -6.48 -3.69
C THR A 66 -20.11 -5.97 -4.16
N ASN A 67 -20.55 -4.81 -3.67
CA ASN A 67 -21.93 -4.33 -3.81
C ASN A 67 -22.03 -3.01 -4.60
N GLY A 68 -20.91 -2.33 -4.83
CA GLY A 68 -20.90 -1.02 -5.48
C GLY A 68 -21.10 0.14 -4.50
N TYR A 69 -21.43 1.30 -5.05
CA TYR A 69 -21.57 2.52 -4.27
C TYR A 69 -22.93 2.61 -3.56
N ASP A 70 -22.89 3.00 -2.29
CA ASP A 70 -24.03 3.25 -1.42
C ASP A 70 -24.02 4.71 -0.96
N PHE A 71 -25.21 5.33 -0.95
CA PHE A 71 -25.43 6.68 -0.45
C PHE A 71 -26.85 6.81 0.12
N PHE A 72 -26.96 7.08 1.41
CA PHE A 72 -28.23 7.07 2.13
C PHE A 72 -28.22 8.06 3.32
N PRO A 73 -29.38 8.54 3.78
CA PRO A 73 -29.45 9.38 4.99
C PRO A 73 -28.91 8.64 6.21
N CYS A 74 -28.05 9.30 6.99
CA CYS A 74 -27.56 8.75 8.25
C CYS A 74 -28.69 8.60 9.28
N ASN A 75 -28.49 7.72 10.26
CA ASN A 75 -29.37 7.66 11.43
C ASN A 75 -29.31 9.01 12.19
N PRO A 76 -30.43 9.76 12.28
CA PRO A 76 -30.43 11.08 12.89
C PRO A 76 -30.14 11.04 14.40
N ALA A 77 -30.43 9.94 15.10
CA ALA A 77 -30.13 9.78 16.51
C ALA A 77 -28.62 9.68 16.81
N ARG A 78 -27.81 9.27 15.82
CA ARG A 78 -26.35 9.12 15.97
C ARG A 78 -25.57 10.28 15.36
N TYR A 79 -26.05 10.86 14.27
CA TYR A 79 -25.29 11.84 13.48
C TYR A 79 -25.96 13.21 13.36
N GLY A 80 -27.19 13.38 13.86
CA GLY A 80 -28.01 14.58 13.64
C GLY A 80 -28.76 14.58 12.30
N PRO A 81 -29.75 15.46 12.13
CA PRO A 81 -30.58 15.52 10.91
C PRO A 81 -29.77 16.03 9.70
N GLY A 82 -30.16 15.60 8.49
CA GLY A 82 -29.60 16.09 7.23
C GLY A 82 -28.19 15.57 6.88
N ARG A 83 -27.66 14.59 7.61
CA ARG A 83 -26.37 13.97 7.31
C ARG A 83 -26.53 12.77 6.36
N TRP A 84 -25.51 12.58 5.52
CA TRP A 84 -25.45 11.48 4.55
C TRP A 84 -24.36 10.49 4.91
N CYS A 85 -24.68 9.21 4.74
CA CYS A 85 -23.87 8.05 5.06
C CYS A 85 -23.75 7.15 3.81
N GLY A 86 -22.80 6.22 3.84
CA GLY A 86 -22.53 5.32 2.73
C GLY A 86 -21.04 5.24 2.45
N ASN A 87 -20.68 4.84 1.23
CA ASN A 87 -19.29 4.67 0.80
C ASN A 87 -18.93 5.57 -0.41
N ALA A 88 -19.83 6.48 -0.81
CA ALA A 88 -19.64 7.39 -1.94
C ALA A 88 -18.45 8.36 -1.80
N ALA A 89 -17.91 8.55 -0.60
CA ALA A 89 -16.74 9.41 -0.35
C ALA A 89 -15.39 8.76 -0.73
N TRP A 90 -15.34 7.45 -0.99
CA TRP A 90 -14.10 6.73 -1.27
C TRP A 90 -13.87 6.54 -2.77
N PHE A 91 -12.62 6.73 -3.22
CA PHE A 91 -12.24 6.60 -4.63
C PHE A 91 -12.35 5.15 -5.13
N PRO A 92 -12.70 4.95 -6.42
CA PRO A 92 -13.06 3.63 -6.96
C PRO A 92 -11.85 2.75 -7.31
N GLY A 93 -10.65 3.33 -7.45
CA GLY A 93 -9.48 2.61 -7.96
C GLY A 93 -9.12 1.36 -7.15
N TYR A 94 -9.02 1.50 -5.82
CA TYR A 94 -8.69 0.38 -4.95
C TYR A 94 -9.80 -0.69 -4.90
N PRO A 95 -11.10 -0.34 -4.74
CA PRO A 95 -12.20 -1.30 -4.87
C PRO A 95 -12.25 -2.08 -6.18
N TYR A 96 -11.94 -1.44 -7.32
CA TYR A 96 -11.94 -2.14 -8.60
C TYR A 96 -10.82 -3.16 -8.71
N LEU A 97 -9.64 -2.88 -8.14
CA LEU A 97 -8.57 -3.86 -8.04
C LEU A 97 -8.95 -5.02 -7.11
N ILE A 98 -9.62 -4.74 -5.97
CA ILE A 98 -10.16 -5.80 -5.11
C ILE A 98 -11.11 -6.68 -5.90
N ARG A 99 -12.06 -6.07 -6.62
CA ARG A 99 -13.06 -6.77 -7.44
C ARG A 99 -12.41 -7.67 -8.49
N LEU A 100 -11.35 -7.21 -9.15
CA LEU A 100 -10.59 -7.99 -10.13
C LEU A 100 -9.94 -9.24 -9.51
N LEU A 101 -9.53 -9.16 -8.25
CA LEU A 101 -8.89 -10.28 -7.55
C LEU A 101 -9.87 -11.23 -6.85
N LEU A 102 -11.16 -10.90 -6.76
CA LEU A 102 -12.15 -11.76 -6.10
C LEU A 102 -12.17 -13.21 -6.61
N PRO A 103 -12.08 -13.48 -7.94
CA PRO A 103 -12.03 -14.87 -8.43
C PRO A 103 -10.83 -15.65 -7.89
N LEU A 104 -9.69 -14.98 -7.71
CA LEU A 104 -8.44 -15.59 -7.24
C LEU A 104 -8.43 -15.83 -5.73
N THR A 105 -9.25 -15.11 -4.98
CA THR A 105 -9.32 -15.23 -3.51
C THR A 105 -10.50 -16.05 -3.01
N GLY A 106 -11.25 -16.69 -3.91
CA GLY A 106 -12.46 -17.44 -3.59
C GLY A 106 -13.62 -16.54 -3.18
N GLY A 107 -13.72 -15.34 -3.75
CA GLY A 107 -14.76 -14.36 -3.44
C GLY A 107 -14.57 -13.61 -2.12
N ARG A 108 -13.38 -13.70 -1.50
CA ARG A 108 -13.10 -13.05 -0.20
C ARG A 108 -12.46 -11.68 -0.41
N PRO A 109 -13.20 -10.56 -0.24
CA PRO A 109 -12.66 -9.23 -0.51
C PRO A 109 -11.57 -8.82 0.48
N GLY A 110 -11.64 -9.25 1.75
CA GLY A 110 -10.61 -8.97 2.74
C GLY A 110 -9.25 -9.56 2.36
N VAL A 111 -9.24 -10.82 1.89
CA VAL A 111 -8.01 -11.46 1.40
C VAL A 111 -7.47 -10.75 0.16
N ALA A 112 -8.33 -10.36 -0.78
CA ALA A 112 -7.92 -9.58 -1.95
C ALA A 112 -7.29 -8.23 -1.55
N GLY A 113 -7.89 -7.54 -0.58
CA GLY A 113 -7.34 -6.31 0.01
C GLY A 113 -5.97 -6.53 0.63
N VAL A 114 -5.78 -7.57 1.46
CA VAL A 114 -4.47 -7.88 2.07
C VAL A 114 -3.38 -8.10 1.01
N LEU A 115 -3.70 -8.85 -0.05
CA LEU A 115 -2.76 -9.10 -1.14
C LEU A 115 -2.40 -7.82 -1.89
N LEU A 116 -3.38 -6.96 -2.20
CA LEU A 116 -3.14 -5.67 -2.84
C LEU A 116 -2.33 -4.72 -1.97
N SER A 117 -2.67 -4.60 -0.68
CA SER A 117 -1.92 -3.77 0.26
C SER A 117 -0.45 -4.21 0.34
N ARG A 118 -0.19 -5.52 0.37
CA ARG A 118 1.19 -6.06 0.35
C ARG A 118 1.91 -5.75 -0.96
N LEU A 119 1.22 -5.84 -2.10
CA LEU A 119 1.79 -5.48 -3.40
C LEU A 119 2.13 -3.99 -3.46
N PHE A 120 1.23 -3.11 -3.02
CA PHE A 120 1.47 -1.68 -2.98
C PHE A 120 2.55 -1.30 -1.98
N LEU A 121 2.65 -1.97 -0.83
CA LEU A 121 3.75 -1.79 0.11
C LEU A 121 5.09 -2.10 -0.56
N LEU A 122 5.20 -3.24 -1.26
CA LEU A 122 6.43 -3.57 -2.01
C LEU A 122 6.75 -2.50 -3.07
N GLY A 123 5.75 -2.05 -3.83
CA GLY A 123 5.89 -0.96 -4.79
C GLY A 123 6.41 0.33 -4.14
N THR A 124 5.82 0.73 -3.01
CA THR A 124 6.25 1.90 -2.22
C THR A 124 7.68 1.74 -1.74
N LEU A 125 8.08 0.58 -1.22
CA LEU A 125 9.45 0.32 -0.79
C LEU A 125 10.44 0.41 -1.95
N VAL A 126 10.07 -0.05 -3.16
CA VAL A 126 10.92 0.09 -4.35
C VAL A 126 11.09 1.57 -4.73
N VAL A 127 10.01 2.35 -4.75
CA VAL A 127 10.07 3.79 -5.03
C VAL A 127 10.93 4.51 -3.98
N LEU A 128 10.73 4.22 -2.69
CA LEU A 128 11.54 4.76 -1.61
C LEU A 128 13.01 4.38 -1.74
N ALA A 129 13.32 3.13 -2.11
CA ALA A 129 14.69 2.68 -2.27
C ALA A 129 15.43 3.47 -3.36
N VAL A 130 14.73 3.77 -4.47
CA VAL A 130 15.29 4.58 -5.54
C VAL A 130 15.55 6.02 -5.06
N VAL A 131 14.57 6.65 -4.41
CA VAL A 131 14.70 8.04 -3.91
C VAL A 131 15.78 8.16 -2.83
N LEU A 132 15.81 7.24 -1.86
CA LEU A 132 16.74 7.26 -0.73
C LEU A 132 18.18 6.99 -1.14
N LYS A 133 18.41 6.14 -2.14
CA LYS A 133 19.75 5.91 -2.68
C LYS A 133 20.38 7.24 -3.11
N GLU A 134 19.63 8.05 -3.85
CA GLU A 134 20.18 9.28 -4.42
C GLU A 134 20.61 10.29 -3.36
N HIS A 135 19.92 10.30 -2.21
CA HIS A 135 20.15 11.26 -1.14
C HIS A 135 21.12 10.76 -0.07
N PHE A 136 21.08 9.47 0.27
CA PHE A 136 21.78 8.92 1.44
C PHE A 136 22.75 7.78 1.13
N GLY A 137 22.75 7.29 -0.12
CA GLY A 137 23.56 6.15 -0.55
C GLY A 137 23.05 4.79 -0.06
N ALA A 138 23.60 3.72 -0.65
CA ALA A 138 23.10 2.35 -0.46
C ALA A 138 23.16 1.85 1.00
N ARG A 139 24.19 2.24 1.78
CA ARG A 139 24.39 1.75 3.15
C ARG A 139 23.30 2.22 4.12
N ARG A 140 22.78 3.43 3.94
CA ARG A 140 21.73 4.01 4.80
C ARG A 140 20.31 3.67 4.32
N THR A 141 20.16 3.24 3.07
CA THR A 141 18.85 2.95 2.47
C THR A 141 18.17 1.76 3.14
N LEU A 142 18.86 0.63 3.32
CA LEU A 142 18.26 -0.59 3.90
C LEU A 142 17.66 -0.40 5.30
N PRO A 143 18.34 0.18 6.30
CA PRO A 143 17.74 0.35 7.63
C PRO A 143 16.52 1.29 7.61
N ILE A 144 16.50 2.30 6.73
CA ILE A 144 15.32 3.17 6.56
C ILE A 144 14.15 2.38 5.97
N LEU A 145 14.41 1.54 4.96
CA LEU A 145 13.37 0.70 4.36
C LEU A 145 12.81 -0.33 5.35
N LEU A 146 13.66 -0.92 6.19
CA LEU A 146 13.21 -1.83 7.25
C LEU A 146 12.30 -1.13 8.26
N ALA A 147 12.66 0.09 8.68
CA ALA A 147 11.81 0.89 9.56
C ALA A 147 10.47 1.26 8.90
N ALA A 148 10.50 1.67 7.63
CA ALA A 148 9.29 2.00 6.87
C ALA A 148 8.39 0.77 6.66
N ALA A 149 8.97 -0.41 6.45
CA ALA A 149 8.22 -1.64 6.24
C ALA A 149 7.54 -2.16 7.52
N LEU A 150 8.10 -1.88 8.71
CA LEU A 150 7.59 -2.36 10.01
C LEU A 150 6.30 -1.66 10.47
N PHE A 151 6.10 -0.41 10.04
CA PHE A 151 4.87 0.36 10.27
C PHE A 151 4.16 0.66 8.94
N PRO A 152 3.67 -0.38 8.25
CA PRO A 152 3.08 -0.25 6.92
C PRO A 152 1.68 0.37 6.95
#